data_AF-A9RXU1-F1
#
_entry.id   AF-A9RXU1-F1
#
_cell.length_a   1.000
_cell.length_b   1.000
_cell.length_c   1.000
_cell.angle_alpha   90.00
_cell.angle_beta   90.00
_cell.angle_gamma   90.00
#
_symmetry.space_group_name_H-M   'P 1'
#
loop_
_entity.id
_entity.type
_entity.pdbx_description
1 polymer ?
#
loop_
_entity_poly.entity_id
_entity_poly.type
_entity_poly.pdbx_seq_one_letter_code
_entity_poly.pdbx_strand_id
1 'polypeptide(L)'
;MEEVEYTNPWLASSASKRWGEVFFLLYSPFWILILLGVVVPLKLYESFQEAEYLILGLLTVAPCFLVPLIVVCKEDAERPFYKRYWFKANVWIAIFGFVGNYFWTHYFYTVLGAIYTFPSYKINHVPITTFLLTQPYFLLYHAVSNMTLRRLEHAIKNISNRQTRWLIQAGWVLLLSYITALTEALTISHFPYYEMVDRPTFYKVGSLFYAIYFIVSFPMFKRLDEDPSAPWTLSQVAVDALGASMLVTIILDSWRITVGPIADIPWAASQNECVQFGPPWLRPSSNIKGVKASYNWSPSGVTQESYGHSRLLERASKHTEL
;
A
#
# COMPACT_ATOMS: atom_id res chain seq x y z
N MET A 1 -0.09 29.71 -4.83
CA MET A 1 -1.07 28.93 -4.06
C MET A 1 -1.56 29.84 -2.96
N GLU A 2 -2.79 30.33 -3.06
CA GLU A 2 -3.45 30.98 -1.93
C GLU A 2 -3.50 29.97 -0.78
N GLU A 3 -3.12 30.39 0.43
CA GLU A 3 -3.21 29.56 1.62
C GLU A 3 -4.70 29.39 1.97
N VAL A 4 -5.23 28.18 1.87
CA VAL A 4 -6.60 27.86 2.31
C VAL A 4 -6.66 28.04 3.82
N GLU A 5 -7.44 29.02 4.29
CA GLU A 5 -7.63 29.24 5.72
C GLU A 5 -8.60 28.18 6.29
N TYR A 6 -8.10 27.33 7.19
CA TYR A 6 -8.90 26.28 7.83
C TYR A 6 -9.64 26.82 9.06
N THR A 7 -10.96 26.70 9.08
CA THR A 7 -11.78 27.02 10.28
C THR A 7 -11.57 26.01 11.41
N ASN A 8 -11.15 24.79 11.09
CA ASN A 8 -10.68 23.77 12.02
C ASN A 8 -9.41 23.11 11.44
N PRO A 9 -8.24 23.17 12.10
CA PRO A 9 -7.00 22.65 11.55
C PRO A 9 -6.96 21.12 11.40
N TRP A 10 -7.94 20.40 11.98
CA TRP A 10 -8.05 18.94 11.89
C TRP A 10 -9.02 18.45 10.82
N LEU A 11 -9.90 19.29 10.28
CA LEU A 11 -10.93 18.90 9.31
C LEU A 11 -10.82 19.71 8.02
N ALA A 12 -11.10 19.11 6.87
CA ALA A 12 -11.03 19.80 5.58
C ALA A 12 -12.03 20.96 5.49
N SER A 13 -11.68 22.05 4.81
CA SER A 13 -12.60 23.19 4.63
C SER A 13 -13.81 22.83 3.74
N SER A 14 -13.63 21.95 2.76
CA SER A 14 -14.70 21.41 1.92
C SER A 14 -15.65 20.53 2.73
N ALA A 15 -16.95 20.83 2.73
CA ALA A 15 -17.97 20.07 3.46
C ALA A 15 -18.07 18.60 3.00
N SER A 16 -18.00 18.37 1.68
CA SER A 16 -17.99 17.02 1.10
C SER A 16 -16.77 16.22 1.56
N LYS A 17 -15.58 16.85 1.50
CA LYS A 17 -14.33 16.23 1.93
C LYS A 17 -14.35 15.88 3.42
N ARG A 18 -14.68 16.86 4.26
CA ARG A 18 -14.80 16.69 5.70
C ARG A 18 -15.76 15.55 6.06
N TRP A 19 -16.93 15.51 5.43
CA TRP A 19 -17.89 14.43 5.69
C TRP A 19 -17.32 13.05 5.31
N GLY A 20 -16.71 12.92 4.13
CA GLY A 20 -16.15 11.65 3.68
C GLY A 20 -14.97 11.16 4.53
N GLU A 21 -14.04 12.05 4.90
CA GLU A 21 -12.94 11.72 5.80
C GLU A 21 -13.46 11.26 7.18
N VAL A 22 -14.41 11.99 7.76
CA VAL A 22 -15.04 11.60 9.03
C VAL A 22 -15.75 10.25 8.91
N PHE A 23 -16.47 10.01 7.81
CA PHE A 23 -17.10 8.73 7.55
C PHE A 23 -16.06 7.58 7.54
N PHE A 24 -14.97 7.70 6.78
CA PHE A 24 -13.95 6.64 6.72
C PHE A 24 -13.29 6.39 8.08
N LEU A 25 -13.07 7.43 8.89
CA LEU A 25 -12.55 7.31 10.25
C LEU A 25 -13.53 6.58 11.16
N LEU A 26 -14.82 6.94 11.15
CA LEU A 26 -15.85 6.31 11.98
C LEU A 26 -16.19 4.88 11.54
N TYR A 27 -16.07 4.60 10.24
CA TYR A 27 -16.23 3.25 9.72
C TYR A 27 -15.06 2.34 10.10
N SER A 28 -13.86 2.90 10.32
CA SER A 28 -12.67 2.09 10.50
C SER A 28 -12.68 1.13 11.69
N PRO A 29 -13.16 1.53 12.88
CA PRO A 29 -13.34 0.61 14.00
C PRO A 29 -14.16 -0.64 13.67
N PHE A 30 -15.13 -0.55 12.75
CA PHE A 30 -15.99 -1.68 12.39
C PHE A 30 -15.21 -2.79 11.67
N TRP A 31 -14.51 -2.46 10.57
CA TRP A 31 -13.75 -3.48 9.85
C TRP A 31 -12.52 -3.95 10.65
N ILE A 32 -11.91 -3.08 11.45
CA ILE A 32 -10.83 -3.46 12.38
C ILE A 32 -11.34 -4.47 13.39
N LEU A 33 -12.52 -4.25 13.98
CA LEU A 33 -13.11 -5.17 14.95
C LEU A 33 -13.40 -6.53 14.31
N ILE A 34 -13.91 -6.56 13.06
CA ILE A 34 -14.13 -7.81 12.34
C ILE A 34 -12.80 -8.56 12.16
N LEU A 35 -11.77 -7.91 11.62
CA LEU A 35 -10.50 -8.58 11.30
C LEU A 35 -9.71 -8.93 12.57
N LEU A 36 -9.39 -7.93 13.38
CA LEU A 36 -8.46 -8.05 14.51
C LEU A 36 -9.16 -8.38 15.84
N GLY A 37 -10.47 -8.13 15.96
CA GLY A 37 -11.25 -8.44 17.16
C GLY A 37 -11.99 -9.78 17.10
N VAL A 38 -12.33 -10.26 15.91
CA VAL A 38 -13.11 -11.50 15.72
C VAL A 38 -12.33 -12.55 14.94
N VAL A 39 -11.98 -12.28 13.68
CA VAL A 39 -11.37 -13.29 12.78
C VAL A 39 -10.02 -13.79 13.30
N VAL A 40 -9.12 -12.87 13.65
CA VAL A 40 -7.77 -13.22 14.12
C VAL A 40 -7.79 -13.89 15.50
N PRO A 41 -8.45 -13.32 16.55
CA PRO A 41 -8.42 -13.92 17.89
C PRO A 41 -9.12 -15.28 17.98
N LEU A 42 -10.22 -15.45 17.25
CA LEU A 42 -10.96 -16.73 17.20
C LEU A 42 -10.39 -17.72 16.19
N LYS A 43 -9.32 -17.34 15.48
CA LYS A 43 -8.68 -18.15 14.42
C LYS A 43 -9.65 -18.66 13.36
N LEU A 44 -10.68 -17.88 13.02
CA LEU A 44 -11.67 -18.26 12.01
C LEU A 44 -11.00 -18.46 10.64
N TYR A 45 -9.88 -17.77 10.41
CA TYR A 45 -9.09 -17.89 9.20
C TYR A 45 -8.55 -19.32 8.94
N GLU A 46 -8.50 -20.20 9.94
CA GLU A 46 -8.02 -21.59 9.76
C GLU A 46 -9.02 -22.46 8.97
N SER A 47 -10.32 -22.14 9.02
CA SER A 47 -11.35 -22.89 8.29
C SER A 47 -11.72 -22.24 6.96
N PHE A 48 -11.25 -21.04 6.69
CA PHE A 48 -11.59 -20.31 5.48
C PHE A 48 -10.97 -20.94 4.24
N GLN A 49 -11.79 -21.08 3.20
CA GLN A 49 -11.36 -21.39 1.85
C GLN A 49 -11.42 -20.10 1.01
N GLU A 50 -11.23 -20.22 -0.31
CA GLU A 50 -11.13 -19.08 -1.21
C GLU A 50 -12.35 -18.15 -1.15
N ALA A 51 -13.55 -18.72 -1.01
CA ALA A 51 -14.80 -17.99 -0.98
C ALA A 51 -14.97 -17.18 0.31
N GLU A 52 -14.64 -17.76 1.47
CA GLU A 52 -14.74 -17.09 2.77
C GLU A 52 -13.79 -15.90 2.84
N TYR A 53 -12.56 -16.04 2.34
CA TYR A 53 -11.62 -14.92 2.23
C TYR A 53 -12.10 -13.84 1.27
N LEU A 54 -12.73 -14.20 0.16
CA LEU A 54 -13.32 -13.23 -0.77
C LEU A 54 -14.47 -12.46 -0.10
N ILE A 55 -15.39 -13.19 0.55
CA ILE A 55 -16.52 -12.60 1.29
C ILE A 55 -16.02 -11.69 2.39
N LEU A 56 -15.00 -12.10 3.16
CA LEU A 56 -14.39 -11.27 4.19
C LEU A 56 -13.90 -9.94 3.60
N GLY A 57 -13.17 -9.98 2.49
CA GLY A 57 -12.74 -8.77 1.79
C GLY A 57 -13.93 -7.89 1.37
N LEU A 58 -14.95 -8.49 0.73
CA LEU A 58 -16.16 -7.78 0.29
C LEU A 58 -16.91 -7.11 1.45
N LEU A 59 -17.04 -7.79 2.60
CA LEU A 59 -17.70 -7.26 3.79
C LEU A 59 -17.01 -6.01 4.35
N THR A 60 -15.68 -5.90 4.20
CA THR A 60 -14.92 -4.73 4.65
C THR A 60 -14.91 -3.57 3.66
N VAL A 61 -15.02 -3.84 2.35
CA VAL A 61 -14.93 -2.78 1.33
C VAL A 61 -16.31 -2.26 0.89
N ALA A 62 -17.34 -3.10 0.86
CA ALA A 62 -18.66 -2.71 0.39
C ALA A 62 -19.23 -1.50 1.15
N PRO A 63 -19.11 -1.38 2.48
CA PRO A 63 -19.63 -0.22 3.19
C PRO A 63 -18.93 1.09 2.81
N CYS A 64 -17.68 1.06 2.35
CA CYS A 64 -16.97 2.26 1.85
C CYS A 64 -17.66 2.91 0.64
N PHE A 65 -18.49 2.15 -0.09
CA PHE A 65 -19.28 2.62 -1.23
C PHE A 65 -20.77 2.71 -0.92
N LEU A 66 -21.34 1.70 -0.25
CA LEU A 66 -22.78 1.60 -0.05
C LEU A 66 -23.30 2.57 1.01
N VAL A 67 -22.59 2.76 2.13
CA VAL A 67 -23.08 3.65 3.19
C VAL A 67 -23.10 5.11 2.72
N PRO A 68 -22.07 5.65 2.03
CA PRO A 68 -22.10 7.01 1.50
C PRO A 68 -23.07 7.28 0.35
N LEU A 69 -23.63 6.23 -0.26
CA LEU A 69 -24.73 6.38 -1.22
C LEU A 69 -26.05 6.67 -0.50
N ILE A 70 -26.24 6.10 0.69
CA ILE A 70 -27.50 6.17 1.45
C ILE A 70 -27.45 7.34 2.45
N VAL A 71 -26.35 7.47 3.19
CA VAL A 71 -26.13 8.54 4.17
C VAL A 71 -25.35 9.65 3.47
N VAL A 72 -26.03 10.74 3.14
CA VAL A 72 -25.48 11.85 2.35
C VAL A 72 -25.49 13.13 3.19
N CYS A 73 -24.40 13.90 3.17
CA CYS A 73 -24.39 15.21 3.82
C CYS A 73 -25.26 16.21 3.06
N LYS A 74 -25.71 17.26 3.76
CA LYS A 74 -26.61 18.27 3.21
C LYS A 74 -26.06 18.91 1.93
N GLU A 75 -24.77 19.20 1.90
CA GLU A 75 -24.10 19.87 0.78
C GLU A 75 -23.91 18.97 -0.45
N ASP A 76 -24.01 17.64 -0.28
CA ASP A 76 -23.89 16.67 -1.36
C ASP A 76 -25.24 16.09 -1.81
N ALA A 77 -26.34 16.44 -1.14
CA ALA A 77 -27.67 15.89 -1.40
C ALA A 77 -28.10 16.04 -2.88
N GLU A 78 -27.87 17.21 -3.47
CA GLU A 78 -28.20 17.51 -4.87
C GLU A 78 -27.07 17.18 -5.84
N ARG A 79 -25.90 16.76 -5.35
CA ARG A 79 -24.74 16.47 -6.20
C ARG A 79 -24.77 15.02 -6.68
N PRO A 80 -24.51 14.76 -7.97
CA PRO A 80 -24.28 13.41 -8.45
C PRO A 80 -23.15 12.73 -7.66
N PHE A 81 -23.31 11.43 -7.34
CA PHE A 81 -22.38 10.72 -6.46
C PHE A 81 -20.91 10.81 -6.93
N TYR A 82 -20.68 10.78 -8.24
CA TYR A 82 -19.34 10.82 -8.82
C TYR A 82 -18.62 12.16 -8.67
N LYS A 83 -19.34 13.22 -8.27
CA LYS A 83 -18.77 14.53 -7.92
C LYS A 83 -18.47 14.67 -6.42
N ARG A 84 -18.96 13.75 -5.59
CA ARG A 84 -18.79 13.76 -4.12
C ARG A 84 -17.40 13.23 -3.76
N TYR A 85 -16.80 13.79 -2.72
CA TYR A 85 -15.44 13.44 -2.30
C TYR A 85 -15.27 11.95 -2.01
N TRP A 86 -16.20 11.34 -1.27
CA TRP A 86 -16.08 9.93 -0.87
C TRP A 86 -15.90 9.00 -2.07
N PHE A 87 -16.57 9.29 -3.20
CA PHE A 87 -16.47 8.48 -4.40
C PHE A 87 -15.12 8.68 -5.07
N LYS A 88 -14.68 9.94 -5.21
CA LYS A 88 -13.35 10.25 -5.75
C LYS A 88 -12.22 9.67 -4.91
N ALA A 89 -12.33 9.72 -3.59
CA ALA A 89 -11.40 9.12 -2.64
C ALA A 89 -11.29 7.61 -2.85
N ASN A 90 -12.43 6.93 -2.97
CA ASN A 90 -12.46 5.51 -3.30
C ASN A 90 -11.82 5.21 -4.65
N VAL A 91 -12.09 6.00 -5.70
CA VAL A 91 -11.48 5.83 -7.03
C VAL A 91 -9.97 5.99 -6.97
N TRP A 92 -9.48 7.01 -6.29
CA TRP A 92 -8.04 7.25 -6.13
C TRP A 92 -7.37 6.05 -5.45
N ILE A 93 -7.93 5.60 -4.32
CA ILE A 93 -7.40 4.48 -3.54
C ILE A 93 -7.54 3.15 -4.29
N ALA A 94 -8.61 2.96 -5.06
CA ALA A 94 -8.79 1.75 -5.86
C ALA A 94 -7.72 1.64 -6.96
N ILE A 95 -7.39 2.75 -7.64
CA ILE A 95 -6.32 2.78 -8.64
C ILE A 95 -4.97 2.54 -7.97
N PHE A 96 -4.65 3.31 -6.92
CA PHE A 96 -3.36 3.20 -6.24
C PHE A 96 -3.16 1.83 -5.59
N GLY A 97 -4.18 1.32 -4.90
CA GLY A 97 -4.21 0.01 -4.27
C GLY A 97 -4.19 -1.14 -5.27
N PHE A 98 -4.83 -1.00 -6.44
CA PHE A 98 -4.71 -1.97 -7.52
C PHE A 98 -3.27 -2.06 -8.03
N VAL A 99 -2.62 -0.91 -8.31
CA VAL A 99 -1.21 -0.94 -8.75
C VAL A 99 -0.32 -1.55 -7.68
N GLY A 100 -0.55 -1.19 -6.40
CA GLY A 100 0.20 -1.72 -5.28
C GLY A 100 0.08 -3.23 -5.12
N ASN A 101 -1.12 -3.77 -5.23
CA ASN A 101 -1.33 -5.22 -5.14
C ASN A 101 -0.87 -5.94 -6.41
N TYR A 102 -1.21 -5.44 -7.60
CA TYR A 102 -0.95 -6.14 -8.85
C TYR A 102 0.53 -6.14 -9.25
N PHE A 103 1.21 -4.99 -9.10
CA PHE A 103 2.60 -4.82 -9.52
C PHE A 103 3.55 -4.85 -8.34
N TRP A 104 3.28 -4.07 -7.28
CA TRP A 104 4.30 -3.83 -6.26
C TRP A 104 4.43 -4.96 -5.24
N THR A 105 3.39 -5.78 -5.04
CA THR A 105 3.48 -7.01 -4.24
C THR A 105 4.60 -7.94 -4.74
N HIS A 106 4.97 -7.90 -6.02
CA HIS A 106 6.12 -8.66 -6.50
C HIS A 106 7.45 -8.17 -5.91
N TYR A 107 7.59 -6.87 -5.62
CA TYR A 107 8.73 -6.40 -4.83
C TYR A 107 8.69 -6.93 -3.39
N PHE A 108 7.52 -7.18 -2.81
CA PHE A 108 7.44 -7.82 -1.50
C PHE A 108 7.96 -9.26 -1.57
N TYR A 109 7.66 -9.95 -2.68
CA TYR A 109 8.10 -11.32 -2.90
C TYR A 109 9.61 -11.41 -3.12
N THR A 110 10.18 -10.49 -3.91
CA THR A 110 11.58 -10.57 -4.35
C THR A 110 12.54 -9.68 -3.58
N VAL A 111 12.08 -8.59 -2.98
CA VAL A 111 12.92 -7.67 -2.19
C VAL A 111 12.76 -7.94 -0.70
N LEU A 112 11.54 -8.17 -0.23
CA LEU A 112 11.25 -8.35 1.21
C LEU A 112 11.17 -9.81 1.65
N GLY A 113 10.97 -10.74 0.73
CA GLY A 113 10.82 -12.16 1.02
C GLY A 113 9.56 -12.47 1.81
N ALA A 114 8.47 -11.74 1.55
CA ALA A 114 7.18 -11.93 2.22
C ALA A 114 6.15 -12.49 1.24
N ILE A 115 5.48 -13.61 1.55
CA ILE A 115 4.57 -14.31 0.64
C ILE A 115 3.23 -14.66 1.31
N TYR A 116 2.15 -14.65 0.53
CA TYR A 116 0.82 -15.07 0.99
C TYR A 116 0.59 -16.56 0.68
N THR A 117 0.25 -17.34 1.71
CA THR A 117 0.08 -18.80 1.61
C THR A 117 -1.33 -19.29 1.89
N PHE A 118 -2.27 -18.41 2.23
CA PHE A 118 -3.67 -18.78 2.49
C PHE A 118 -4.45 -19.10 1.18
N PRO A 119 -5.51 -19.93 1.25
CA PRO A 119 -6.43 -20.16 0.14
C PRO A 119 -7.04 -18.86 -0.38
N SER A 120 -6.91 -18.59 -1.68
CA SER A 120 -7.56 -17.43 -2.28
C SER A 120 -7.68 -17.58 -3.80
N TYR A 121 -8.71 -16.96 -4.38
CA TYR A 121 -8.69 -16.61 -5.79
C TYR A 121 -7.57 -15.59 -6.02
N LYS A 122 -6.71 -15.84 -7.00
CA LYS A 122 -5.51 -15.01 -7.25
C LYS A 122 -5.55 -14.40 -8.64
N ILE A 123 -5.01 -13.18 -8.73
CA ILE A 123 -4.69 -12.54 -10.01
C ILE A 123 -3.21 -12.17 -9.95
N ASN A 124 -2.44 -12.60 -10.96
CA ASN A 124 -0.98 -12.41 -10.98
C ASN A 124 -0.29 -12.94 -9.70
N HIS A 125 -0.73 -14.11 -9.23
CA HIS A 125 -0.30 -14.76 -7.98
C HIS A 125 -0.60 -14.00 -6.67
N VAL A 126 -1.31 -12.87 -6.74
CA VAL A 126 -1.70 -12.08 -5.57
C VAL A 126 -3.15 -12.40 -5.19
N PRO A 127 -3.44 -12.71 -3.91
CA PRO A 127 -4.81 -12.98 -3.42
C PRO A 127 -5.75 -11.80 -3.68
N ILE A 128 -6.91 -12.02 -4.31
CA ILE A 128 -7.91 -10.96 -4.56
C ILE A 128 -8.36 -10.32 -3.23
N THR A 129 -8.40 -11.10 -2.14
CA THR A 129 -8.73 -10.59 -0.81
C THR A 129 -7.82 -9.45 -0.36
N THR A 130 -6.53 -9.44 -0.73
CA THR A 130 -5.64 -8.33 -0.32
C THR A 130 -6.02 -7.04 -1.03
N PHE A 131 -6.41 -7.08 -2.31
CA PHE A 131 -6.92 -5.91 -3.03
C PHE A 131 -8.13 -5.30 -2.33
N LEU A 132 -9.06 -6.15 -1.86
CA LEU A 132 -10.28 -5.71 -1.18
C LEU A 132 -9.98 -5.14 0.21
N LEU A 133 -9.11 -5.80 0.98
CA LEU A 133 -8.70 -5.33 2.31
C LEU A 133 -7.87 -4.05 2.24
N THR A 134 -7.02 -3.88 1.21
CA THR A 134 -6.23 -2.65 1.02
C THR A 134 -7.11 -1.40 0.97
N GLN A 135 -8.30 -1.48 0.37
CA GLN A 135 -9.18 -0.33 0.18
C GLN A 135 -9.55 0.38 1.51
N PRO A 136 -10.20 -0.27 2.49
CA PRO A 136 -10.54 0.37 3.77
C PRO A 136 -9.30 0.77 4.59
N TYR A 137 -8.22 -0.02 4.57
CA TYR A 137 -6.96 0.32 5.23
C TYR A 137 -6.38 1.63 4.67
N PHE A 138 -6.27 1.74 3.35
CA PHE A 138 -5.68 2.92 2.72
C PHE A 138 -6.60 4.14 2.90
N LEU A 139 -7.92 3.99 2.83
CA LEU A 139 -8.84 5.09 3.16
C LEU A 139 -8.61 5.62 4.58
N LEU A 140 -8.43 4.73 5.57
CA LEU A 140 -8.09 5.12 6.95
C LEU A 140 -6.76 5.86 7.00
N TYR A 141 -5.70 5.28 6.44
CA TYR A 141 -4.35 5.84 6.52
C TYR A 141 -4.28 7.25 5.93
N HIS A 142 -4.91 7.43 4.77
CA HIS A 142 -4.90 8.71 4.08
C HIS A 142 -5.83 9.73 4.76
N ALA A 143 -6.95 9.31 5.35
CA ALA A 143 -7.78 10.21 6.16
C ALA A 143 -7.02 10.72 7.39
N VAL A 144 -6.34 9.84 8.14
CA VAL A 144 -5.49 10.22 9.27
C VAL A 144 -4.33 11.12 8.82
N SER A 145 -3.70 10.79 7.70
CA SER A 145 -2.63 11.61 7.11
C SER A 145 -3.09 13.02 6.78
N ASN A 146 -4.22 13.17 6.08
CA ASN A 146 -4.78 14.49 5.77
C ASN A 146 -5.02 15.32 7.04
N MET A 147 -5.60 14.72 8.08
CA MET A 147 -5.85 15.41 9.35
C MET A 147 -4.56 15.92 10.00
N THR A 148 -3.54 15.07 10.08
CA THR A 148 -2.27 15.41 10.74
C THR A 148 -1.46 16.42 9.93
N LEU A 149 -1.45 16.30 8.60
CA LEU A 149 -0.79 17.25 7.71
C LEU A 149 -1.43 18.63 7.79
N ARG A 150 -2.77 18.72 7.79
CA ARG A 150 -3.48 20.00 8.00
C ARG A 150 -3.16 20.61 9.37
N ARG A 151 -3.11 19.78 10.42
CA ARG A 151 -2.77 20.24 11.77
C ARG A 151 -1.35 20.79 11.84
N LEU A 152 -0.40 20.10 11.19
CA LEU A 152 1.00 20.50 11.11
C LEU A 152 1.16 21.80 10.34
N GLU A 153 0.55 21.91 9.16
CA GLU A 153 0.52 23.13 8.33
C GLU A 153 0.05 24.33 9.14
N HIS A 154 -1.03 24.17 9.90
CA HIS A 154 -1.52 25.23 10.79
C HIS A 154 -0.54 25.55 11.93
N ALA A 155 0.10 24.55 12.53
CA ALA A 155 1.05 24.75 13.62
C ALA A 155 2.31 25.52 13.18
N ILE A 156 2.75 25.32 11.93
CA ILE A 156 3.97 25.94 11.38
C ILE A 156 3.68 27.18 10.52
N LYS A 157 2.43 27.64 10.44
CA LYS A 157 2.01 28.72 9.53
C LYS A 157 2.79 30.03 9.74
N ASN A 158 3.16 30.34 10.99
CA ASN A 158 3.88 31.56 11.36
C ASN A 158 5.40 31.47 11.15
N ILE A 159 5.93 30.32 10.71
CA ILE A 159 7.36 30.19 10.38
C ILE A 159 7.62 30.84 9.02
N SER A 160 8.34 31.97 9.02
CA SER A 160 8.63 32.74 7.81
C SER A 160 9.55 32.01 6.81
N ASN A 161 10.47 31.17 7.30
CA ASN A 161 11.38 30.42 6.45
C ASN A 161 10.67 29.25 5.75
N ARG A 162 10.52 29.37 4.41
CA ARG A 162 9.91 28.34 3.56
C ARG A 162 10.65 27.00 3.59
N GLN A 163 11.98 26.99 3.61
CA GLN A 163 12.77 25.76 3.65
C GLN A 163 12.54 25.01 4.96
N THR A 164 12.50 25.74 6.08
CA THR A 164 12.20 25.15 7.39
C THR A 164 10.82 24.53 7.42
N ARG A 165 9.78 25.22 6.90
CA ARG A 165 8.43 24.64 6.80
C ARG A 165 8.42 23.36 5.96
N TRP A 166 9.10 23.37 4.82
CA TRP A 166 9.19 22.22 3.93
C TRP A 166 9.90 21.03 4.59
N LEU A 167 11.03 21.27 5.27
CA LEU A 167 11.76 20.23 6.00
C LEU A 167 10.92 19.60 7.12
N ILE A 168 10.16 20.41 7.87
CA ILE A 168 9.27 19.90 8.91
C ILE A 168 8.15 19.04 8.30
N GLN A 169 7.54 19.49 7.20
CA GLN A 169 6.51 18.70 6.50
C GLN A 169 7.07 17.39 5.94
N ALA A 170 8.23 17.43 5.28
CA ALA A 170 8.89 16.24 4.76
C ALA A 170 9.25 15.26 5.89
N GLY A 171 9.79 15.75 7.00
CA GLY A 171 10.09 14.95 8.19
C GLY A 171 8.83 14.29 8.78
N TRP A 172 7.70 15.01 8.82
CA TRP A 172 6.43 14.45 9.26
C TRP A 172 5.89 13.38 8.34
N VAL A 173 5.92 13.61 7.01
CA VAL A 173 5.51 12.60 6.02
C VAL A 173 6.36 11.34 6.16
N LEU A 174 7.68 11.47 6.29
CA LEU A 174 8.59 10.33 6.49
C LEU A 174 8.25 9.55 7.76
N LEU A 175 8.10 10.26 8.89
CA LEU A 175 7.78 9.66 10.18
C LEU A 175 6.43 8.94 10.14
N LEU A 176 5.38 9.61 9.65
CA LEU A 176 4.04 9.06 9.59
C LEU A 176 4.00 7.84 8.67
N SER A 177 4.64 7.91 7.51
CA SER A 177 4.72 6.81 6.54
C SER A 177 5.37 5.56 7.14
N TYR A 178 6.49 5.75 7.84
CA TYR A 178 7.18 4.65 8.52
C TYR A 178 6.34 4.05 9.64
N ILE A 179 5.71 4.88 10.48
CA ILE A 179 4.83 4.39 11.55
C ILE A 179 3.65 3.61 10.96
N THR A 180 2.99 4.12 9.92
CA THR A 180 1.88 3.42 9.26
C THR A 180 2.31 2.05 8.73
N ALA A 181 3.41 2.00 7.97
CA ALA A 181 3.93 0.75 7.41
C ALA A 181 4.33 -0.26 8.50
N LEU A 182 5.01 0.21 9.55
CA LEU A 182 5.40 -0.63 10.69
C LEU A 182 4.17 -1.14 11.46
N THR A 183 3.20 -0.28 11.74
CA THR A 183 1.97 -0.68 12.43
C THR A 183 1.22 -1.74 11.62
N GLU A 184 1.09 -1.57 10.30
CA GLU A 184 0.46 -2.58 9.46
C GLU A 184 1.20 -3.92 9.51
N ALA A 185 2.53 -3.89 9.36
CA ALA A 185 3.38 -5.08 9.47
C ALA A 185 3.23 -5.79 10.82
N LEU A 186 3.10 -5.03 11.91
CA LEU A 186 2.85 -5.57 13.25
C LEU A 186 1.43 -6.12 13.40
N THR A 187 0.41 -5.50 12.79
CA THR A 187 -0.97 -6.01 12.88
C THR A 187 -1.15 -7.33 12.16
N ILE A 188 -0.45 -7.56 11.06
CA ILE A 188 -0.49 -8.84 10.32
C ILE A 188 0.53 -9.87 10.84
N SER A 189 1.42 -9.50 11.77
CA SER A 189 2.48 -10.38 12.27
C SER A 189 1.98 -11.70 12.89
N HIS A 190 0.76 -11.70 13.42
CA HIS A 190 0.10 -12.86 14.04
C HIS A 190 -0.69 -13.70 13.04
N PHE A 191 -0.80 -13.27 11.78
CA PHE A 191 -1.42 -14.06 10.73
C PHE A 191 -0.39 -15.03 10.13
N PRO A 192 -0.54 -16.35 10.33
CA PRO A 192 0.51 -17.32 9.99
C PRO A 192 0.71 -17.46 8.47
N TYR A 193 -0.33 -17.17 7.69
CA TYR A 193 -0.33 -17.32 6.23
C TYR A 193 0.23 -16.11 5.46
N TYR A 194 0.91 -15.20 6.17
CA TYR A 194 1.79 -14.22 5.59
C TYR A 194 3.22 -14.51 6.05
N GLU A 195 3.89 -15.37 5.29
CA GLU A 195 5.21 -15.88 5.63
C GLU A 195 6.27 -14.86 5.25
N MET A 196 7.29 -14.73 6.10
CA MET A 196 8.42 -13.82 5.87
C MET A 196 9.71 -14.59 6.12
N VAL A 197 10.67 -14.49 5.20
CA VAL A 197 11.99 -15.13 5.32
C VAL A 197 12.75 -14.61 6.55
N ASP A 198 12.76 -13.29 6.77
CA ASP A 198 13.41 -12.64 7.91
C ASP A 198 12.48 -11.58 8.53
N ARG A 199 11.70 -11.98 9.55
CA ARG A 199 10.76 -11.10 10.26
C ARG A 199 11.45 -9.90 10.93
N PRO A 200 12.54 -10.07 11.72
CA PRO A 200 13.26 -8.93 12.31
C PRO A 200 13.71 -7.88 11.29
N THR A 201 14.27 -8.31 10.15
CA THR A 201 14.72 -7.38 9.11
C THR A 201 13.56 -6.78 8.35
N PHE A 202 12.48 -7.54 8.11
CA PHE A 202 11.24 -7.02 7.54
C PHE A 202 10.67 -5.87 8.39
N TYR A 203 10.55 -6.03 9.71
CA TYR A 203 9.98 -4.97 10.54
C TYR A 203 10.81 -3.69 10.59
N LYS A 204 12.14 -3.77 10.46
CA LYS A 204 13.01 -2.59 10.49
C LYS A 204 13.21 -1.97 9.11
N VAL A 205 13.69 -2.77 8.15
CA VAL A 205 14.08 -2.31 6.81
C VAL A 205 12.93 -2.49 5.83
N GLY A 206 12.20 -3.61 5.91
CA GLY A 206 11.04 -3.84 5.06
C GLY A 206 9.91 -2.83 5.29
N SER A 207 9.68 -2.40 6.53
CA SER A 207 8.73 -1.31 6.83
C SER A 207 9.16 0.02 6.20
N LEU A 208 10.46 0.30 6.09
CA LEU A 208 10.95 1.49 5.38
C LEU A 208 10.72 1.37 3.87
N PHE A 209 10.96 0.19 3.29
CA PHE A 209 10.65 -0.06 1.88
C PHE A 209 9.15 0.09 1.61
N TYR A 210 8.29 -0.46 2.48
CA TYR A 210 6.85 -0.31 2.35
C TYR A 210 6.40 1.16 2.56
N ALA A 211 7.03 1.89 3.47
CA ALA A 211 6.74 3.30 3.71
C ALA A 211 6.88 4.18 2.46
N ILE A 212 7.64 3.76 1.43
CA ILE A 212 7.74 4.45 0.13
C ILE A 212 6.36 4.72 -0.48
N TYR A 213 5.40 3.80 -0.29
CA TYR A 213 4.03 3.96 -0.78
C TYR A 213 3.44 5.26 -0.21
N PHE A 214 3.54 5.40 1.11
CA PHE A 214 2.95 6.48 1.88
C PHE A 214 3.73 7.80 1.79
N ILE A 215 5.05 7.73 1.63
CA ILE A 215 5.90 8.91 1.42
C ILE A 215 5.40 9.72 0.22
N VAL A 216 4.96 9.02 -0.83
CA VAL A 216 4.37 9.63 -2.01
C VAL A 216 2.87 9.84 -1.85
N SER A 217 2.13 8.82 -1.43
CA SER A 217 0.67 8.83 -1.51
C SER A 217 0.02 9.82 -0.54
N PHE A 218 0.59 10.03 0.65
CA PHE A 218 0.06 10.97 1.65
C PHE A 218 -0.03 12.42 1.15
N PRO A 219 1.08 13.06 0.71
CA PRO A 219 0.99 14.43 0.19
C PRO A 219 0.18 14.50 -1.11
N MET A 220 0.20 13.45 -1.94
CA MET A 220 -0.57 13.41 -3.18
C MET A 220 -2.09 13.40 -2.91
N PHE A 221 -2.56 12.45 -2.09
CA PHE A 221 -3.96 12.28 -1.75
C PHE A 221 -4.53 13.46 -0.97
N LYS A 222 -3.71 14.14 -0.14
CA LYS A 222 -4.15 15.36 0.55
C LYS A 222 -4.71 16.40 -0.39
N ARG A 223 -4.19 16.52 -1.62
CA ARG A 223 -4.66 17.54 -2.58
C ARG A 223 -6.08 17.29 -3.11
N LEU A 224 -6.58 16.06 -3.03
CA LEU A 224 -7.90 15.68 -3.52
C LEU A 224 -9.00 16.52 -2.85
N ASP A 225 -9.69 17.36 -3.62
CA ASP A 225 -10.77 18.26 -3.16
C ASP A 225 -10.44 19.06 -1.88
N GLU A 226 -9.16 19.39 -1.65
CA GLU A 226 -8.76 20.18 -0.47
C GLU A 226 -9.22 21.64 -0.58
N ASP A 227 -9.09 22.22 -1.78
CA ASP A 227 -9.61 23.55 -2.11
C ASP A 227 -11.09 23.46 -2.53
N PRO A 228 -12.02 24.03 -1.74
CA PRO A 228 -13.45 24.01 -2.07
C PRO A 228 -13.80 24.75 -3.36
N SER A 229 -12.96 25.70 -3.79
CA SER A 229 -13.19 26.51 -5.00
C SER A 229 -12.83 25.78 -6.29
N ALA A 230 -11.97 24.75 -6.19
CA ALA A 230 -11.44 24.01 -7.33
C ALA A 230 -11.57 22.48 -7.12
N PRO A 231 -12.81 21.94 -7.04
CA PRO A 231 -13.02 20.51 -6.88
C PRO A 231 -12.50 19.73 -8.10
N TRP A 232 -11.87 18.58 -7.85
CA TRP A 232 -11.25 17.77 -8.88
C TRP A 232 -12.28 17.06 -9.75
N THR A 233 -11.95 16.86 -11.02
CA THR A 233 -12.69 15.96 -11.91
C THR A 233 -12.28 14.51 -11.68
N LEU A 234 -13.10 13.53 -12.07
CA LEU A 234 -12.71 12.11 -11.99
C LEU A 234 -11.46 11.79 -12.84
N SER A 235 -11.30 12.43 -13.99
CA SER A 235 -10.09 12.25 -14.81
C SER A 235 -8.85 12.73 -14.07
N GLN A 236 -8.94 13.88 -13.39
CA GLN A 236 -7.83 14.39 -12.59
C GLN A 236 -7.49 13.44 -11.44
N VAL A 237 -8.50 12.88 -10.75
CA VAL A 237 -8.33 11.87 -9.70
C VAL A 237 -7.56 10.66 -10.24
N ALA A 238 -7.97 10.12 -11.39
CA ALA A 238 -7.36 8.93 -11.97
C ALA A 238 -5.92 9.19 -12.43
N VAL A 239 -5.68 10.30 -13.13
CA VAL A 239 -4.33 10.69 -13.59
C VAL A 239 -3.41 10.94 -12.40
N ASP A 240 -3.90 11.57 -11.35
CA ASP A 240 -3.12 11.83 -10.14
C ASP A 240 -2.74 10.55 -9.41
N ALA A 241 -3.67 9.61 -9.25
CA ALA A 241 -3.42 8.31 -8.65
C ALA A 241 -2.39 7.51 -9.47
N LEU A 242 -2.52 7.47 -10.80
CA LEU A 242 -1.55 6.83 -11.69
C LEU A 242 -0.17 7.50 -11.62
N GLY A 243 -0.13 8.83 -11.54
CA GLY A 243 1.13 9.59 -11.37
C GLY A 243 1.81 9.28 -10.05
N ALA A 244 1.06 9.24 -8.94
CA ALA A 244 1.55 8.81 -7.64
C ALA A 244 2.09 7.38 -7.70
N SER A 245 1.34 6.48 -8.34
CA SER A 245 1.75 5.09 -8.55
C SER A 245 3.05 4.97 -9.35
N MET A 246 3.20 5.72 -10.44
CA MET A 246 4.43 5.68 -11.22
C MET A 246 5.63 6.17 -10.41
N LEU A 247 5.46 7.24 -9.62
CA LEU A 247 6.52 7.75 -8.76
C LEU A 247 6.95 6.73 -7.70
N VAL A 248 5.99 6.07 -7.04
CA VAL A 248 6.29 4.94 -6.12
C VAL A 248 7.04 3.84 -6.86
N THR A 249 6.57 3.44 -8.04
CA THR A 249 7.22 2.41 -8.87
C THR A 249 8.69 2.73 -9.14
N ILE A 250 8.99 3.97 -9.53
CA ILE A 250 10.36 4.43 -9.80
C ILE A 250 11.23 4.28 -8.54
N ILE A 251 10.72 4.67 -7.37
CA ILE A 251 11.50 4.63 -6.12
C ILE A 251 11.71 3.17 -5.66
N LEU A 252 10.68 2.33 -5.73
CA LEU A 252 10.78 0.90 -5.39
C LEU A 252 11.76 0.18 -6.32
N ASP A 253 11.69 0.45 -7.63
CA ASP A 253 12.59 -0.16 -8.60
C ASP A 253 14.03 0.33 -8.43
N SER A 254 14.20 1.62 -8.12
CA SER A 254 15.52 2.17 -7.77
C SER A 254 16.11 1.44 -6.56
N TRP A 255 15.32 1.18 -5.52
CA TRP A 255 15.76 0.38 -4.38
C TRP A 255 16.12 -1.04 -4.79
N ARG A 256 15.27 -1.72 -5.56
CA ARG A 256 15.54 -3.09 -6.06
C ARG A 256 16.88 -3.16 -6.79
N ILE A 257 17.18 -2.17 -7.64
CA ILE A 257 18.40 -2.15 -8.45
C ILE A 257 19.64 -1.77 -7.62
N THR A 258 19.51 -0.79 -6.72
CA THR A 258 20.67 -0.20 -6.02
C THR A 258 21.00 -0.91 -4.71
N VAL A 259 19.97 -1.27 -3.94
CA VAL A 259 20.10 -1.92 -2.62
C VAL A 259 19.91 -3.42 -2.74
N GLY A 260 18.92 -3.86 -3.53
CA GLY A 260 18.60 -5.28 -3.69
C GLY A 260 17.74 -5.85 -2.55
N PRO A 261 17.61 -7.18 -2.49
CA PRO A 261 16.83 -7.86 -1.46
C PRO A 261 17.37 -7.63 -0.05
N ILE A 262 16.48 -7.56 0.95
CA ILE A 262 16.86 -7.25 2.34
C ILE A 262 17.33 -8.49 3.13
N ALA A 263 17.16 -9.68 2.56
CA ALA A 263 17.55 -10.97 3.13
C ALA A 263 17.98 -11.92 2.01
N ASP A 264 18.61 -13.04 2.38
CA ASP A 264 18.89 -14.11 1.44
C ASP A 264 17.59 -14.83 1.06
N ILE A 265 17.06 -14.46 -0.10
CA ILE A 265 15.76 -14.92 -0.60
C ILE A 265 16.03 -15.91 -1.74
N PRO A 266 15.82 -17.22 -1.55
CA PRO A 266 16.29 -18.26 -2.47
C PRO A 266 15.76 -18.17 -3.91
N TRP A 267 14.65 -17.47 -4.12
CA TRP A 267 13.98 -17.31 -5.41
C TRP A 267 14.13 -15.91 -5.99
N ALA A 268 14.78 -14.98 -5.28
CA ALA A 268 15.02 -13.63 -5.78
C ALA A 268 16.37 -13.55 -6.49
N ALA A 269 16.47 -12.64 -7.47
CA ALA A 269 17.75 -12.28 -8.06
C ALA A 269 18.66 -11.68 -6.97
N SER A 270 19.92 -12.11 -6.96
CA SER A 270 20.94 -11.54 -6.09
C SER A 270 21.16 -10.05 -6.39
N GLN A 271 21.68 -9.31 -5.41
CA GLN A 271 22.02 -7.90 -5.62
C GLN A 271 22.96 -7.72 -6.83
N ASN A 272 23.93 -8.62 -7.01
CA ASN A 272 24.87 -8.58 -8.13
C ASN A 272 24.17 -8.74 -9.48
N GLU A 273 23.10 -9.52 -9.57
CA GLU A 273 22.30 -9.68 -10.79
C GLU A 273 21.42 -8.45 -11.03
N CYS A 274 20.78 -7.90 -9.98
CA CYS A 274 19.97 -6.68 -10.08
C CYS A 274 20.78 -5.48 -10.59
N VAL A 275 22.00 -5.30 -10.07
CA VAL A 275 22.89 -4.18 -10.40
C VAL A 275 23.35 -4.20 -11.86
N GLN A 276 23.37 -5.36 -12.54
CA GLN A 276 23.71 -5.44 -13.97
C GLN A 276 22.75 -4.63 -14.86
N PHE A 277 21.49 -4.52 -14.44
CA PHE A 277 20.47 -3.71 -15.12
C PHE A 277 20.47 -2.25 -14.68
N GLY A 278 21.27 -1.90 -13.67
CA GLY A 278 21.42 -0.54 -13.18
C GLY A 278 22.31 0.34 -14.04
N PRO A 279 22.42 1.63 -13.67
CA PRO A 279 23.30 2.58 -14.34
C PRO A 279 24.76 2.10 -14.38
N PRO A 280 25.54 2.49 -15.40
CA PRO A 280 26.90 1.96 -15.62
C PRO A 280 27.84 2.09 -14.43
N TRP A 281 27.68 3.10 -13.57
CA TRP A 281 28.52 3.35 -12.40
C TRP A 281 28.19 2.48 -11.18
N LEU A 282 27.07 1.75 -11.18
CA LEU A 282 26.78 0.75 -10.15
C LEU A 282 27.32 -0.63 -10.51
N ARG A 283 27.59 -0.89 -11.79
CA ARG A 283 28.02 -2.22 -12.26
C ARG A 283 29.36 -2.60 -11.63
N PRO A 284 29.51 -3.82 -11.10
CA PRO A 284 30.80 -4.29 -10.64
C PRO A 284 31.82 -4.14 -11.76
N SER A 285 32.97 -3.53 -11.49
CA SER A 285 34.04 -3.46 -12.48
C SER A 285 34.42 -4.89 -12.86
N SER A 286 34.60 -5.13 -14.16
CA SER A 286 34.89 -6.45 -14.76
C SER A 286 36.22 -7.09 -14.31
N ASN A 287 36.83 -6.59 -13.23
CA ASN A 287 38.14 -7.00 -12.73
C ASN A 287 38.08 -7.89 -11.48
N ILE A 288 36.94 -8.54 -11.20
CA ILE A 288 36.93 -9.68 -10.27
C ILE A 288 37.33 -10.93 -11.06
N LYS A 289 38.61 -11.29 -10.98
CA LYS A 289 39.10 -12.61 -11.42
C LYS A 289 38.28 -13.69 -10.72
N GLY A 290 37.36 -14.34 -11.44
CA GLY A 290 36.66 -15.53 -10.96
C GLY A 290 35.19 -15.67 -11.33
N VAL A 291 34.49 -14.61 -11.74
CA VAL A 291 33.07 -14.73 -12.10
C VAL A 291 32.93 -14.88 -13.62
N LYS A 292 32.82 -16.14 -14.09
CA LYS A 292 32.30 -16.40 -15.44
C LYS A 292 30.83 -15.97 -15.46
N ALA A 293 30.52 -14.90 -16.18
CA ALA A 293 29.15 -14.58 -16.56
C ALA A 293 28.66 -15.68 -17.53
N SER A 294 28.05 -16.75 -16.99
CA SER A 294 27.33 -17.72 -17.80
C SER A 294 25.93 -17.17 -18.05
N TYR A 295 25.76 -16.52 -19.21
CA TYR A 295 24.45 -16.24 -19.78
C TYR A 295 23.89 -17.56 -20.35
N ASN A 296 23.27 -18.36 -19.48
CA ASN A 296 22.42 -19.48 -19.90
C ASN A 296 20.96 -19.11 -19.64
N TRP A 297 20.44 -18.17 -20.42
CA TRP A 297 18.99 -17.98 -20.54
C TRP A 297 18.50 -18.78 -21.74
N SER A 298 17.82 -19.91 -21.49
CA SER A 298 17.08 -20.65 -22.52
C SER A 298 15.58 -20.34 -22.35
N PRO A 299 14.84 -20.05 -23.43
CA PRO A 299 13.39 -19.80 -23.35
C PRO A 299 12.57 -21.05 -22.97
N SER A 300 13.20 -22.22 -22.89
CA SER A 300 12.54 -23.53 -22.76
C SER A 300 12.48 -24.10 -21.34
N GLY A 301 13.00 -23.38 -20.34
CA GLY A 301 13.10 -23.87 -18.94
C GLY A 301 12.05 -23.32 -17.97
N VAL A 302 11.21 -22.38 -18.41
CA VAL A 302 10.15 -21.78 -17.56
C VAL A 302 8.82 -22.37 -18.00
N THR A 303 8.54 -23.61 -17.59
CA THR A 303 7.15 -24.05 -17.53
C THR A 303 6.47 -23.31 -16.39
N GLN A 304 5.19 -22.98 -16.59
CA GLN A 304 4.31 -22.26 -15.66
C GLN A 304 4.27 -22.87 -14.23
N GLU A 305 4.81 -24.07 -14.05
CA GLU A 305 4.97 -24.79 -12.77
C GLU A 305 6.15 -24.32 -11.90
N SER A 306 7.09 -23.53 -12.42
CA SER A 306 8.29 -23.10 -11.67
C SER A 306 8.03 -21.98 -10.66
N TYR A 307 6.86 -21.34 -10.70
CA TYR A 307 6.39 -20.45 -9.63
C TYR A 307 5.81 -21.28 -8.49
N GLY A 308 6.69 -21.77 -7.61
CA GLY A 308 6.33 -22.28 -6.28
C GLY A 308 5.57 -23.61 -6.20
N HIS A 309 5.09 -24.17 -7.31
CA HIS A 309 4.19 -25.32 -7.29
C HIS A 309 4.89 -26.62 -6.85
N SER A 310 6.14 -26.85 -7.26
CA SER A 310 6.87 -28.10 -6.95
C SER A 310 7.31 -28.20 -5.48
N ARG A 311 7.78 -27.10 -4.86
CA ARG A 311 8.21 -27.12 -3.44
C ARG A 311 7.07 -27.00 -2.43
N LEU A 312 5.94 -26.39 -2.81
CA LEU A 312 4.75 -26.36 -1.96
C LEU A 312 4.03 -27.72 -1.94
N LEU A 313 3.97 -28.43 -3.08
CA LEU A 313 3.45 -29.80 -3.13
C LEU A 313 4.33 -30.81 -2.37
N GLU A 314 5.65 -30.63 -2.39
CA GLU A 314 6.61 -31.47 -1.64
C GLU A 314 6.51 -31.30 -0.11
N ARG A 315 5.98 -30.15 0.36
CA ARG A 315 5.63 -29.94 1.77
C ARG A 315 4.22 -30.44 2.11
N ALA A 316 3.27 -30.34 1.19
CA ALA A 316 1.92 -30.87 1.40
C ALA A 316 1.90 -32.40 1.51
N SER A 317 2.74 -33.11 0.76
CA SER A 317 2.84 -34.59 0.85
C SER A 317 3.47 -35.09 2.14
N LYS A 318 4.31 -34.27 2.81
CA LYS A 318 4.91 -34.61 4.11
C LYS A 318 3.97 -34.48 5.30
N HIS A 319 2.78 -33.90 5.11
CA HIS A 319 1.74 -33.80 6.15
C HIS A 319 0.58 -34.79 5.97
N THR A 320 0.63 -35.66 4.95
CA THR A 320 -0.39 -36.69 4.71
C THR A 320 0.06 -38.11 5.12
N GLU A 321 1.29 -38.26 5.59
CA GLU A 321 1.76 -39.49 6.25
C GLU A 321 1.81 -39.27 7.77
N LEU A 322 0.65 -39.38 8.42
CA LEU A 322 0.48 -39.77 9.83
C LEU A 322 -0.95 -40.23 10.08
#